data_AF-A0A6P2H745-F1
#
_entry.id   AF-A0A6P2H745-F1
#
_cell.length_a   1.000
_cell.length_b   1.000
_cell.length_c   1.000
_cell.angle_alpha   90.00
_cell.angle_beta   90.00
_cell.angle_gamma   90.00
#
_symmetry.space_group_name_H-M   'P 1'
#
loop_
_entity.id
_entity.type
_entity.pdbx_description
1 polymer ?
#
loop_
_entity_poly.entity_id
_entity_poly.type
_entity_poly.pdbx_seq_one_letter_code
_entity_poly.pdbx_strand_id
1 'polypeptide(L)'
;MSATNQLPDDFSGVAEFKVICTDIATGIDTASIYTKYYRNGALHREDGPAVLLDGKPHEYWVSGGRFTEEEFNAYLERMKLKETLQVDLDVKADNNEKSKI
;
A
#
# COMPACT_ATOMS: atom_id res chain seq x y z
N MET A 1 -26.23 -10.44 -18.80
CA MET A 1 -25.43 -10.04 -17.63
C MET A 1 -23.97 -10.20 -18.02
N SER A 2 -23.30 -9.13 -18.46
CA SER A 2 -21.86 -9.20 -18.76
C SER A 2 -21.12 -9.29 -17.43
N ALA A 3 -20.54 -10.45 -17.14
CA ALA A 3 -19.54 -10.54 -16.09
C ALA A 3 -18.29 -9.81 -16.62
N THR A 4 -18.15 -8.53 -16.28
CA THR A 4 -16.91 -7.81 -16.50
C THR A 4 -15.85 -8.46 -15.61
N ASN A 5 -14.74 -8.90 -16.21
CA ASN A 5 -13.54 -9.39 -15.50
C ASN A 5 -12.79 -8.25 -14.77
N GLN A 6 -13.53 -7.29 -14.21
CA GLN A 6 -13.01 -6.10 -13.53
C GLN A 6 -13.28 -6.25 -12.04
N LEU A 7 -12.33 -5.83 -11.22
CA LEU A 7 -12.56 -5.70 -9.79
C LEU A 7 -13.67 -4.66 -9.53
N PRO A 8 -14.51 -4.85 -8.51
CA PRO A 8 -15.47 -3.83 -8.09
C PRO A 8 -14.80 -2.48 -7.80
N ASP A 9 -15.48 -1.38 -8.10
CA ASP A 9 -14.98 -0.02 -7.88
C ASP A 9 -14.77 0.32 -6.39
N ASP A 10 -15.40 -0.43 -5.48
CA ASP A 10 -15.27 -0.29 -4.03
C ASP A 10 -14.35 -1.36 -3.41
N PHE A 11 -13.66 -2.15 -4.25
CA PHE A 11 -12.84 -3.26 -3.79
C PHE A 11 -11.77 -2.79 -2.79
N SER A 12 -11.76 -3.44 -1.64
CA SER A 12 -10.76 -3.25 -0.59
C SER A 12 -10.22 -4.63 -0.22
N GLY A 13 -8.92 -4.82 -0.39
CA GLY A 13 -8.28 -6.10 -0.16
C GLY A 13 -7.06 -6.32 -1.03
N VAL A 14 -6.63 -7.59 -1.08
CA VAL A 14 -5.48 -8.02 -1.87
C VAL A 14 -5.98 -8.74 -3.11
N ALA A 15 -5.48 -8.34 -4.28
CA ALA A 15 -5.75 -9.00 -5.54
C ALA A 15 -4.44 -9.53 -6.13
N GLU A 16 -4.41 -10.82 -6.43
CA GLU A 16 -3.29 -11.47 -7.11
C GLU A 16 -3.60 -11.63 -8.59
N PHE A 17 -2.68 -11.22 -9.45
CA PHE A 17 -2.80 -11.34 -10.90
C PHE A 17 -1.66 -12.18 -11.43
N LYS A 18 -1.98 -13.23 -12.17
CA LYS A 18 -1.01 -14.00 -12.94
C LYS A 18 -1.06 -13.55 -14.38
N VAL A 19 0.04 -12.97 -14.87
CA VAL A 19 0.22 -12.60 -16.27
C VAL A 19 1.09 -13.66 -16.93
N ILE A 20 0.61 -14.22 -18.04
CA ILE A 20 1.37 -15.17 -18.86
C ILE A 20 1.69 -14.44 -20.16
N CYS A 21 2.99 -14.30 -20.45
CA CYS A 21 3.50 -13.69 -21.67
C CYS A 21 4.14 -14.79 -22.51
N THR A 22 3.55 -15.06 -23.68
CA THR A 22 4.11 -15.98 -24.68
C THR A 22 4.89 -15.18 -25.70
N ASP A 23 6.18 -15.47 -25.83
CA ASP A 23 6.98 -14.95 -26.94
C ASP A 23 6.59 -15.69 -28.22
N ILE A 24 6.02 -14.97 -29.19
CA ILE A 24 5.44 -15.57 -30.42
C ILE A 24 6.53 -16.19 -31.31
N ALA A 25 7.77 -15.68 -31.27
CA ALA A 25 8.85 -16.14 -32.13
C ALA A 25 9.51 -17.43 -31.60
N THR A 26 9.63 -17.54 -30.29
CA THR A 26 10.30 -18.66 -29.60
C THR A 26 9.32 -19.69 -29.02
N GLY A 27 8.05 -19.31 -28.84
CA GLY A 27 7.04 -20.14 -28.18
C GLY A 27 7.27 -20.31 -26.68
N ILE A 28 8.11 -19.47 -26.07
CA ILE A 28 8.42 -19.56 -24.63
C ILE A 28 7.36 -18.79 -23.84
N ASP A 29 6.76 -19.48 -22.88
CA ASP A 29 5.84 -18.89 -21.90
C ASP A 29 6.60 -18.41 -20.67
N THR A 30 6.42 -17.14 -20.33
CA THR A 30 6.90 -16.54 -19.08
C THR A 30 5.72 -16.17 -18.21
N ALA A 31 5.75 -16.53 -16.93
CA ALA A 31 4.71 -16.19 -15.98
C ALA A 31 5.24 -15.16 -14.98
N SER A 32 4.43 -14.14 -14.69
CA SER A 32 4.70 -13.14 -13.67
C SER A 32 3.49 -13.02 -12.75
N ILE A 33 3.74 -13.00 -11.45
CA ILE A 33 2.70 -12.87 -10.43
C ILE A 33 2.79 -11.47 -9.82
N TYR A 34 1.67 -10.78 -9.77
CA TYR A 34 1.53 -9.46 -9.19
C TYR A 34 0.59 -9.51 -8.01
N THR A 35 1.04 -9.03 -6.85
CA THR A 35 0.18 -8.82 -5.69
C THR A 35 -0.14 -7.34 -5.59
N LYS A 36 -1.42 -6.96 -5.62
CA LYS A 36 -1.87 -5.57 -5.54
C LYS A 36 -2.76 -5.37 -4.33
N TYR A 37 -2.54 -4.28 -3.62
CA TYR A 37 -3.30 -3.89 -2.43
C TYR A 37 -4.22 -2.72 -2.78
N TYR A 38 -5.51 -2.92 -2.57
CA TYR A 38 -6.55 -1.95 -2.87
C TYR A 38 -7.28 -1.51 -1.60
N ARG A 39 -7.68 -0.24 -1.56
CA ARG A 39 -8.60 0.35 -0.59
C ARG A 39 -9.57 1.25 -1.34
N ASN A 40 -10.87 0.94 -1.23
CA ASN A 40 -11.96 1.65 -1.93
C ASN A 40 -11.69 1.82 -3.43
N GLY A 41 -11.28 0.74 -4.11
CA GLY A 41 -11.00 0.73 -5.55
C GLY A 41 -9.66 1.36 -5.97
N ALA A 42 -8.95 2.04 -5.08
CA ALA A 42 -7.67 2.65 -5.36
C ALA A 42 -6.51 1.80 -4.81
N LEU A 43 -5.35 1.83 -5.48
CA LEU A 43 -4.13 1.25 -4.92
C LEU A 43 -3.73 2.01 -3.66
N HIS A 44 -3.56 1.27 -2.57
CA HIS A 44 -3.27 1.87 -1.27
C HIS A 44 -2.66 0.83 -0.34
N ARG A 45 -1.52 1.18 0.26
CA ARG A 45 -0.93 0.46 1.37
C ARG A 45 -0.11 1.43 2.23
N GLU A 46 -0.40 1.49 3.52
CA GLU A 46 0.27 2.39 4.46
C GLU A 46 1.56 1.78 5.03
N ASP A 47 1.67 0.45 5.05
CA ASP A 47 2.78 -0.27 5.70
C ASP A 47 3.85 -0.80 4.73
N GLY A 48 3.71 -0.56 3.43
CA GLY A 48 4.63 -1.09 2.43
C GLY A 48 4.18 -0.87 0.99
N PRO A 49 4.80 -1.57 0.01
CA PRO A 49 4.47 -1.39 -1.39
C PRO A 49 3.07 -1.90 -1.71
N ALA A 50 2.31 -1.12 -2.46
CA ALA A 50 0.96 -1.47 -2.88
C ALA A 50 0.95 -2.41 -4.09
N VAL A 51 2.06 -2.51 -4.83
CA VAL A 51 2.25 -3.48 -5.92
C VAL A 51 3.56 -4.22 -5.71
N LEU A 52 3.48 -5.56 -5.63
CA LEU A 52 4.63 -6.44 -5.53
C LEU A 52 4.69 -7.30 -6.79
N LEU A 53 5.88 -7.41 -7.37
CA LEU A 53 6.17 -8.26 -8.50
C LEU A 53 7.46 -9.00 -8.23
N ASP A 54 7.45 -10.31 -8.42
CA ASP A 54 8.63 -11.15 -8.23
C ASP A 54 9.78 -10.71 -9.17
N GLY A 55 10.92 -10.36 -8.58
CA GLY A 55 12.13 -9.94 -9.31
C GLY A 55 12.12 -8.54 -9.94
N LYS A 56 11.15 -7.67 -9.65
CA LYS A 56 11.09 -6.28 -10.17
C LYS A 56 10.95 -5.24 -9.05
N PRO A 57 11.21 -3.94 -9.34
CA PRO A 57 11.01 -2.88 -8.37
C PRO A 57 9.54 -2.83 -7.92
N HIS A 58 9.35 -2.67 -6.61
CA HIS A 58 8.05 -2.52 -5.98
C HIS A 58 7.45 -1.13 -6.29
N GLU A 59 6.13 -1.02 -6.33
CA GLU A 59 5.46 0.28 -6.45
C GLU A 59 4.71 0.64 -5.16
N TYR A 60 4.86 1.90 -4.77
CA TYR A 60 4.28 2.45 -3.55
C TYR A 60 3.11 3.36 -3.91
N TRP A 61 1.96 3.10 -3.30
CA TRP A 61 0.75 3.87 -3.52
C TRP A 61 0.04 4.11 -2.19
N VAL A 62 -0.31 5.36 -1.92
CA VAL A 62 -1.11 5.76 -0.75
C VAL A 62 -2.28 6.57 -1.25
N SER A 63 -3.48 6.01 -1.06
CA SER A 63 -4.77 6.67 -1.36
C SER A 63 -4.89 7.07 -2.84
N GLY A 64 -4.40 6.21 -3.73
CA GLY A 64 -4.39 6.46 -5.18
C GLY A 64 -3.26 7.38 -5.68
N GLY A 65 -2.47 7.98 -4.79
CA GLY A 65 -1.24 8.70 -5.15
C GLY A 65 -0.05 7.76 -5.25
N ARG A 66 0.73 7.85 -6.33
CA ARG A 66 1.99 7.09 -6.51
C ARG A 66 3.15 7.81 -5.82
N PHE A 67 4.00 7.04 -5.16
CA PHE A 67 5.20 7.52 -4.48
C PHE A 67 6.45 6.84 -5.03
N THR A 68 7.59 7.54 -5.00
CA THR A 68 8.88 6.85 -5.06
C THR A 68 9.16 6.13 -3.74
N GLU A 69 10.15 5.23 -3.72
CA GLU A 69 10.56 4.56 -2.49
C GLU A 69 11.05 5.57 -1.43
N GLU A 70 11.80 6.60 -1.83
CA GLU A 70 12.29 7.63 -0.93
C GLU A 70 11.16 8.50 -0.37
N GLU A 71 10.22 8.92 -1.21
CA GLU A 71 9.05 9.70 -0.78
C GLU A 71 8.17 8.88 0.17
N PHE A 72 8.01 7.59 -0.11
CA PHE A 72 7.26 6.68 0.75
C PHE A 72 7.95 6.46 2.09
N ASN A 73 9.27 6.29 2.11
CA ASN A 73 10.03 6.17 3.35
C ASN A 73 9.93 7.46 4.19
N ALA A 74 10.04 8.63 3.57
CA ALA A 74 9.83 9.90 4.27
C ALA A 74 8.40 10.04 4.82
N TYR A 75 7.40 9.55 4.08
CA TYR A 75 6.01 9.49 4.54
C TYR A 75 5.87 8.60 5.79
N LEU A 76 6.45 7.39 5.78
CA LEU A 76 6.45 6.48 6.92
C LEU A 76 7.08 7.12 8.17
N GLU A 77 8.25 7.75 8.01
CA GLU A 77 8.93 8.42 9.12
C GLU A 77 8.11 9.58 9.68
N ARG A 78 7.46 10.37 8.80
CA ARG A 78 6.54 11.43 9.23
C ARG A 78 5.36 10.88 10.00
N MET A 79 4.80 9.74 9.60
CA MET A 79 3.65 9.13 10.27
C MET A 79 4.05 8.57 11.64
N LYS A 80 5.16 7.84 11.75
CA LYS A 80 5.70 7.35 13.04
C LYS A 80 6.00 8.49 14.01
N LEU A 81 6.57 9.59 13.49
CA LEU A 81 6.86 10.77 14.30
C LEU A 81 5.58 11.42 14.84
N LYS A 82 4.55 11.56 14.00
CA LYS A 82 3.24 12.08 14.43
C LYS A 82 2.60 11.21 15.50
N GLU A 83 2.65 9.89 15.32
CA GLU A 83 2.12 8.93 16.29
C GLU A 83 2.83 9.06 17.64
N THR A 84 4.16 9.10 17.63
CA THR A 84 4.97 9.27 18.86
C THR A 84 4.67 10.60 19.55
N LEU A 85 4.59 11.70 18.78
CA LEU A 85 4.27 13.03 19.32
C LEU A 85 2.87 13.07 19.96
N GLN A 86 1.90 12.38 19.37
CA GLN A 86 0.55 12.29 19.92
C GLN A 86 0.57 11.60 21.29
N VAL A 87 1.26 10.46 21.40
CA VAL A 87 1.41 9.74 22.68
C VAL A 87 2.05 10.63 23.76
N ASP A 88 3.09 11.37 23.42
CA ASP A 88 3.78 12.26 24.37
C ASP A 88 2.90 13.43 24.86
N LEU A 89 2.02 13.94 24.00
CA LEU A 89 1.07 15.00 24.38
C LEU A 89 0.02 14.49 25.36
N ASP A 90 -0.51 13.29 25.12
CA ASP A 90 -1.53 12.67 25.97
C ASP A 90 -0.97 12.35 27.37
N VAL A 91 0.26 11.83 27.45
CA VAL A 91 0.95 11.59 28.74
C VAL A 91 1.16 12.88 29.54
N LYS A 92 1.48 13.99 28.86
CA LYS A 92 1.65 15.29 29.53
C LYS A 92 0.34 15.88 30.04
N ALA A 93 -0.77 15.66 29.33
CA ALA A 93 -2.10 16.08 29.76
C ALA A 93 -2.52 15.36 31.05
N ASP A 94 -2.39 14.04 31.08
CA ASP A 94 -2.74 13.20 32.25
C ASP A 94 -1.93 13.56 33.50
N ASN A 95 -0.63 13.83 33.34
CA ASN A 95 0.25 14.18 34.45
C ASN A 95 -0.06 15.58 35.02
N ASN A 96 -0.47 16.53 34.18
CA ASN A 96 -0.85 17.87 34.62
C ASN A 96 -2.19 17.87 35.39
N GLU A 97 -3.13 17.01 35.00
CA GLU A 97 -4.41 16.87 35.69
C GLU A 97 -4.26 16.20 37.07
N LYS A 98 -3.35 15.22 37.20
CA LYS A 98 -3.00 14.59 38.48
C LYS A 98 -2.22 15.49 39.44
N SER A 99 -1.46 16.47 38.93
CA SER A 99 -0.71 17.43 39.75
C SER A 99 -1.56 18.59 40.30
N LYS A 100 -2.85 18.67 39.96
CA LYS A 100 -3.79 19.70 40.43
C LYS A 100 -4.67 19.27 41.61
N ILE A 101 -4.50 18.05 42.12
CA ILE A 101 -5.16 17.48 43.30
C ILE A 101 -4.18 17.52 44.47
#